data_AF-X1UWG4-F1
#
_entry.id   AF-X1UWG4-F1
#
_cell.length_a   1.000
_cell.length_b   1.000
_cell.length_c   1.000
_cell.angle_alpha   90.00
_cell.angle_beta   90.00
_cell.angle_gamma   90.00
#
_symmetry.space_group_name_H-M   'P 1'
#
loop_
_entity.id
_entity.type
_entity.pdbx_description
1 polymer ?
#
loop_
_entity_poly.entity_id
_entity_poly.type
_entity_poly.pdbx_seq_one_letter_code
_entity_poly.pdbx_strand_id
1 'polypeptide(L)'
;LRQLEKYGLTYDILIYPRHIKYACTLVSEFPHQKFIVDHLAKPLIKEGKIELWKKDIQELAKTDNVFCKLSGMVTEANWNSWKQEDFIPYMEIILEAFSPNRLLFGSDWPVCTVAAKYRQVLKIVTNFISSLLPAEQAH
;
A
#
# COMPACT_ATOMS: atom_id res chain seq x y z
N LEU A 1 -7.80 19.85 -3.64
CA LEU A 1 -8.26 18.81 -2.69
C LEU A 1 -9.68 19.05 -2.21
N ARG A 2 -10.02 20.17 -1.53
CA ARG A 2 -11.41 20.45 -1.06
C ARG A 2 -12.54 20.34 -2.11
N GLN A 3 -12.24 20.52 -3.40
CA GLN A 3 -13.26 20.31 -4.43
C GLN A 3 -13.53 18.83 -4.69
N LEU A 4 -12.53 17.95 -4.60
CA LEU A 4 -12.68 16.51 -4.82
C LEU A 4 -13.66 15.91 -3.80
N GLU A 5 -13.54 16.30 -2.54
CA GLU A 5 -14.45 15.95 -1.44
C GLU A 5 -15.92 16.20 -1.82
N LYS A 6 -16.24 17.37 -2.39
CA LYS A 6 -17.62 17.74 -2.78
C LYS A 6 -18.21 16.82 -3.84
N TYR A 7 -17.35 16.18 -4.64
CA TYR A 7 -17.76 15.25 -5.69
C TYR A 7 -17.55 13.78 -5.28
N GLY A 8 -17.14 13.51 -4.03
CA GLY A 8 -16.86 12.16 -3.55
C GLY A 8 -15.66 11.48 -4.21
N LEU A 9 -14.77 12.24 -4.85
CA LEU A 9 -13.57 11.73 -5.53
C LEU A 9 -12.44 11.50 -4.53
N THR A 10 -11.63 10.46 -4.77
CA THR A 10 -10.40 10.19 -4.00
C THR A 10 -9.22 10.99 -4.56
N TYR A 11 -8.16 11.09 -3.76
CA TYR A 11 -6.85 11.53 -4.22
C TYR A 11 -5.81 10.46 -3.93
N ASP A 12 -5.16 9.96 -4.98
CA ASP A 12 -4.15 8.91 -4.89
C ASP A 12 -2.76 9.54 -4.65
N ILE A 13 -2.08 9.10 -3.59
CA ILE A 13 -0.78 9.58 -3.14
C ILE A 13 0.30 8.62 -3.62
N LEU A 14 0.97 9.00 -4.71
CA LEU A 14 2.12 8.28 -5.25
C LEU A 14 3.43 8.92 -4.79
N ILE A 15 4.11 8.26 -3.85
CA ILE A 15 5.33 8.80 -3.20
C ILE A 15 6.37 7.71 -2.89
N TYR A 16 7.56 8.15 -2.47
CA TYR A 16 8.61 7.31 -1.90
C TYR A 16 8.60 7.40 -0.37
N PRO A 17 9.25 6.47 0.36
CA PRO A 17 9.22 6.42 1.82
C PRO A 17 9.64 7.74 2.49
N ARG A 18 10.68 8.39 1.96
CA ARG A 18 11.19 9.69 2.45
C ARG A 18 10.15 10.82 2.43
N HIS A 19 9.06 10.67 1.68
CA HIS A 19 8.01 11.68 1.57
C HIS A 19 6.80 11.40 2.49
N ILE A 20 6.71 10.24 3.15
CA ILE A 20 5.54 9.86 3.95
C ILE A 20 5.23 10.91 5.03
N LYS A 21 6.26 11.45 5.70
CA LYS A 21 6.10 12.55 6.67
C LYS A 21 5.36 13.78 6.12
N TYR A 22 5.54 14.12 4.84
CA TYR A 22 4.83 15.23 4.21
C TYR A 22 3.39 14.85 3.84
N ALA A 23 3.17 13.58 3.51
CA ALA A 23 1.82 13.05 3.34
C ALA A 23 1.03 13.11 4.67
N CYS A 24 1.66 12.85 5.81
CA CYS A 24 1.01 13.02 7.12
C CYS A 24 0.49 14.45 7.31
N THR A 25 1.31 15.46 7.01
CA THR A 25 0.88 16.86 7.04
C THR A 25 -0.29 17.10 6.07
N LEU A 26 -0.18 16.64 4.83
CA LEU A 26 -1.21 16.81 3.82
C LEU A 26 -2.56 16.22 4.27
N VAL A 27 -2.59 14.95 4.70
CA VAL A 27 -3.85 14.29 5.03
C VAL A 27 -4.52 14.89 6.28
N SER A 28 -3.72 15.41 7.22
CA SER A 28 -4.22 16.10 8.41
C SER A 28 -4.91 17.44 8.10
N GLU A 29 -4.52 18.12 7.01
CA GLU A 29 -5.14 19.38 6.58
C GLU A 29 -6.49 19.18 5.86
N PHE A 30 -6.81 17.96 5.44
CA PHE A 30 -8.04 17.62 4.72
C PHE A 30 -8.73 16.38 5.31
N PRO A 31 -9.21 16.42 6.57
CA PRO A 31 -9.75 15.24 7.28
C PRO A 31 -10.99 14.63 6.61
N HIS A 32 -11.70 15.38 5.77
CA HIS A 32 -12.89 14.90 5.05
C HIS A 32 -12.58 14.39 3.62
N GLN A 33 -11.37 14.65 3.10
CA GLN A 33 -10.94 14.13 1.81
C GLN A 33 -10.46 12.69 1.97
N LYS A 34 -10.94 11.78 1.12
CA LYS A 34 -10.42 10.41 1.06
C LYS A 34 -9.11 10.36 0.28
N PHE A 35 -8.10 9.72 0.85
CA PHE A 35 -6.80 9.51 0.25
C PHE A 35 -6.51 8.02 0.07
N ILE A 36 -5.81 7.68 -1.03
CA ILE A 36 -5.33 6.31 -1.26
C ILE A 36 -3.82 6.36 -1.42
N VAL A 37 -3.08 5.68 -0.55
CA VAL A 37 -1.63 5.49 -0.70
C VAL A 37 -1.37 4.43 -1.75
N ASP A 38 -0.65 4.81 -2.80
CA ASP A 38 -0.25 3.88 -3.84
C ASP A 38 0.95 3.05 -3.40
N HIS A 39 0.93 1.77 -3.76
CA HIS A 39 2.06 0.83 -3.68
C HIS A 39 2.77 0.81 -2.33
N LEU A 40 2.01 0.87 -1.23
CA LEU A 40 2.54 0.92 0.14
C LEU A 40 3.51 2.10 0.38
N ALA A 41 3.42 3.18 -0.40
CA ALA A 41 4.40 4.26 -0.44
C ALA A 41 5.83 3.80 -0.81
N LYS A 42 5.92 2.76 -1.65
CA LYS A 42 7.14 2.24 -2.29
C LYS A 42 8.26 1.88 -1.29
N PRO A 43 8.02 0.94 -0.35
CA PRO A 43 9.07 0.49 0.56
C PRO A 43 10.30 -0.01 -0.20
N LEU A 44 11.48 0.14 0.39
CA LEU A 44 12.76 -0.27 -0.22
C LEU A 44 12.97 -1.79 -0.08
N ILE A 45 12.09 -2.58 -0.70
CA ILE A 45 12.03 -4.06 -0.55
C ILE A 45 13.36 -4.71 -0.95
N LYS A 46 13.93 -4.32 -2.10
CA LYS A 46 15.23 -4.82 -2.57
C LYS A 46 16.36 -4.64 -1.56
N GLU A 47 16.29 -3.58 -0.75
CA GLU A 47 17.32 -3.22 0.22
C GLU A 47 17.06 -3.82 1.61
N GLY A 48 15.88 -4.43 1.83
CA GLY A 48 15.46 -4.93 3.14
C GLY A 48 15.30 -3.85 4.21
N LYS A 49 15.22 -2.56 3.82
CA LYS A 49 15.14 -1.44 4.76
C LYS A 49 13.68 -1.19 5.15
N ILE A 50 13.28 -1.77 6.28
CA ILE A 50 11.89 -1.74 6.74
C ILE A 50 11.60 -0.68 7.81
N GLU A 51 12.53 -0.43 8.74
CA GLU A 51 12.25 0.29 10.00
C GLU A 51 11.73 1.72 9.81
N LEU A 52 12.41 2.52 8.99
CA LEU A 52 12.00 3.92 8.79
C LEU A 52 10.65 4.00 8.05
N TRP A 53 10.49 3.17 7.01
CA TRP A 53 9.24 3.09 6.28
C TRP A 53 8.09 2.63 7.19
N LYS A 54 8.31 1.59 8.01
CA LYS A 54 7.35 1.06 8.98
C LYS A 54 6.87 2.16 9.93
N LYS A 55 7.81 2.88 10.54
CA LYS A 55 7.49 3.97 11.46
C LYS A 55 6.62 5.04 10.78
N ASP A 56 7.04 5.51 9.61
CA ASP A 56 6.35 6.61 8.94
C ASP A 56 4.99 6.17 8.38
N ILE A 57 4.87 4.94 7.84
CA ILE A 57 3.61 4.43 7.30
C ILE A 57 2.58 4.15 8.41
N GLN A 58 3.03 3.68 9.58
CA GLN A 58 2.19 3.54 10.76
C GLN A 58 1.70 4.90 11.26
N GLU A 59 2.53 5.95 11.21
CA GLU A 59 2.11 7.30 11.54
C GLU A 59 1.03 7.80 10.57
N LEU A 60 1.22 7.61 9.26
CA LEU A 60 0.24 8.00 8.26
C LEU A 60 -1.11 7.28 8.45
N ALA A 61 -1.06 5.99 8.81
CA ALA A 61 -2.23 5.15 8.98
C ALA A 61 -3.12 5.54 10.18
N LYS A 62 -2.61 6.37 11.11
CA LYS A 62 -3.41 6.92 12.23
C LYS A 62 -4.54 7.85 11.77
N THR A 63 -4.50 8.31 10.52
CA THR A 63 -5.56 9.16 9.97
C THR A 63 -6.59 8.29 9.24
N ASP A 64 -7.84 8.31 9.72
CA ASP A 64 -8.90 7.38 9.26
C ASP A 64 -9.32 7.59 7.80
N ASN A 65 -9.08 8.78 7.23
CA ASN A 65 -9.38 9.10 5.84
C ASN A 65 -8.36 8.59 4.83
N VAL A 66 -7.36 7.81 5.27
CA VAL A 66 -6.29 7.26 4.43
C VAL A 66 -6.46 5.75 4.26
N PHE A 67 -6.46 5.33 3.00
CA PHE A 67 -6.51 3.94 2.54
C PHE A 67 -5.17 3.56 1.91
N CYS A 68 -4.88 2.26 1.73
CA CYS A 68 -3.63 1.80 1.13
C CYS A 68 -3.87 0.69 0.11
N LYS A 69 -3.22 0.77 -1.05
CA LYS A 69 -3.24 -0.29 -2.05
C LYS A 69 -2.11 -1.29 -1.82
N LEU A 70 -2.45 -2.56 -1.60
CA LEU A 70 -1.56 -3.71 -1.76
C LEU A 70 -1.25 -3.91 -3.26
N SER A 71 -0.20 -3.24 -3.73
CA SER A 71 0.16 -3.15 -5.14
C SER A 71 1.64 -2.77 -5.33
N GLY A 72 2.19 -2.90 -6.54
CA GLY A 72 3.52 -2.38 -6.91
C GLY A 72 4.73 -2.97 -6.18
N MET A 73 4.55 -3.95 -5.28
CA MET A 73 5.66 -4.48 -4.47
C MET A 73 6.75 -5.16 -5.29
N VAL A 74 6.37 -5.90 -6.35
CA VAL A 74 7.33 -6.67 -7.18
C VAL A 74 8.34 -5.77 -7.89
N THR A 75 7.99 -4.51 -8.19
CA THR A 75 8.89 -3.56 -8.85
C THR A 75 9.83 -2.86 -7.88
N GLU A 76 9.54 -2.86 -6.58
CA GLU A 76 10.46 -2.36 -5.55
C GLU A 76 11.39 -3.46 -5.00
N ALA A 77 11.16 -4.73 -5.38
CA ALA A 77 11.99 -5.89 -5.03
C ALA A 77 13.13 -6.12 -6.03
N ASN A 78 13.93 -7.18 -5.81
CA ASN A 78 14.88 -7.63 -6.82
C ASN A 78 14.14 -8.39 -7.94
N TRP A 79 13.98 -7.76 -9.11
CA TRP A 79 13.15 -8.27 -10.21
C TRP A 79 13.50 -9.69 -10.67
N ASN A 80 14.76 -10.10 -10.54
CA ASN A 80 15.23 -11.39 -11.05
C ASN A 80 15.18 -12.53 -10.02
N SER A 81 14.97 -12.21 -8.73
CA SER A 81 15.17 -13.20 -7.66
C SER A 81 14.26 -13.04 -6.46
N TRP A 82 13.25 -12.18 -6.53
CA TRP A 82 12.28 -12.03 -5.45
C TRP A 82 11.55 -13.37 -5.20
N LYS A 83 11.16 -13.58 -3.96
CA LYS A 83 10.30 -14.68 -3.52
C LYS A 83 9.05 -14.11 -2.87
N GLN A 84 8.00 -14.91 -2.75
CA GLN A 84 6.74 -14.43 -2.17
C GLN A 84 6.92 -14.00 -0.71
N GLU A 85 7.81 -14.67 0.02
CA GLU A 85 8.13 -14.43 1.42
C GLU A 85 8.74 -13.04 1.65
N ASP A 86 9.40 -12.47 0.63
CA ASP A 86 10.01 -11.13 0.71
C ASP A 86 8.96 -10.02 0.93
N PHE A 87 7.69 -10.28 0.56
CA PHE A 87 6.60 -9.31 0.65
C PHE A 87 5.79 -9.41 1.94
N ILE A 88 5.86 -10.54 2.64
CA ILE A 88 5.04 -10.83 3.83
C ILE A 88 5.22 -9.75 4.92
N PRO A 89 6.45 -9.36 5.31
CA PRO A 89 6.64 -8.37 6.37
C PRO A 89 5.97 -7.02 6.06
N TYR A 90 5.98 -6.61 4.80
CA TYR A 90 5.39 -5.33 4.36
C TYR A 90 3.85 -5.41 4.36
N MET A 91 3.29 -6.53 3.91
CA MET A 91 1.84 -6.72 3.93
C MET A 91 1.30 -6.85 5.35
N GLU A 92 2.01 -7.53 6.25
CA GLU A 92 1.64 -7.62 7.68
C GLU A 92 1.61 -6.24 8.34
N ILE A 93 2.65 -5.42 8.13
CA ILE A 93 2.70 -4.05 8.67
C ILE A 93 1.54 -3.20 8.14
N ILE A 94 1.22 -3.31 6.85
CA ILE A 94 0.12 -2.57 6.24
C ILE A 94 -1.24 -3.05 6.76
N LEU A 95 -1.42 -4.36 6.90
CA LEU A 95 -2.62 -4.97 7.46
C LEU A 95 -2.86 -4.50 8.90
N GLU A 96 -1.83 -4.54 9.74
CA GLU A 96 -1.89 -4.06 11.12
C GLU A 96 -2.18 -2.55 11.19
N ALA A 97 -1.49 -1.75 10.38
CA ALA A 97 -1.59 -0.30 10.43
C ALA A 97 -2.93 0.25 9.91
N PHE A 98 -3.43 -0.29 8.79
CA PHE A 98 -4.63 0.22 8.12
C PHE A 98 -5.91 -0.53 8.48
N SER A 99 -5.81 -1.75 9.03
CA SER A 99 -6.91 -2.74 9.12
C SER A 99 -7.42 -3.20 7.74
N PRO A 100 -8.05 -4.38 7.65
CA PRO A 100 -8.58 -4.91 6.38
C PRO A 100 -9.50 -3.94 5.63
N ASN A 101 -10.34 -3.17 6.36
CA ASN A 101 -11.35 -2.29 5.78
C ASN A 101 -10.79 -1.06 5.04
N ARG A 102 -9.49 -0.77 5.17
CA ARG A 102 -8.83 0.34 4.48
C ARG A 102 -7.81 -0.12 3.44
N LEU A 103 -7.83 -1.40 3.07
CA LEU A 103 -6.95 -1.98 2.08
C LEU A 103 -7.66 -2.24 0.75
N LEU A 104 -6.89 -2.07 -0.32
CA LEU A 104 -7.33 -2.30 -1.70
C LEU A 104 -6.29 -3.16 -2.41
N PHE A 105 -6.71 -4.09 -3.28
CA PHE A 105 -5.78 -4.76 -4.18
C PHE A 105 -5.51 -3.90 -5.42
N GLY A 106 -4.27 -3.91 -5.91
CA GLY A 106 -3.93 -3.37 -7.22
C GLY A 106 -2.81 -4.17 -7.89
N SER A 107 -2.98 -4.51 -9.18
CA SER A 107 -1.97 -5.28 -9.91
C SER A 107 -0.77 -4.46 -10.37
N ASP A 108 -0.94 -3.13 -10.47
CA ASP A 108 0.01 -2.21 -11.12
C ASP A 108 0.36 -2.61 -12.58
N TRP A 109 -0.57 -3.26 -13.28
CA TRP A 109 -0.39 -3.59 -14.69
C TRP A 109 -0.51 -2.31 -15.56
N PRO A 110 0.33 -2.13 -16.60
CA PRO A 110 1.34 -3.06 -17.12
C PRO A 110 2.72 -2.94 -16.45
N VAL A 111 2.93 -1.99 -15.55
CA VAL A 111 4.23 -1.71 -14.93
C VAL A 111 4.81 -2.96 -14.24
N CYS A 112 3.97 -3.74 -13.55
CA CYS A 112 4.40 -4.97 -12.88
C CYS A 112 5.09 -5.99 -13.81
N THR A 113 4.85 -5.93 -15.12
CA THR A 113 5.42 -6.87 -16.11
C THR A 113 6.94 -6.82 -16.24
N VAL A 114 7.59 -5.78 -15.72
CA VAL A 114 9.07 -5.72 -15.64
C VAL A 114 9.64 -6.72 -14.62
N ALA A 115 8.83 -7.18 -13.65
CA ALA A 115 9.26 -8.03 -12.56
C ALA A 115 8.39 -9.29 -12.35
N ALA A 116 7.12 -9.28 -12.79
CA ALA A 116 6.20 -10.39 -12.59
C ALA A 116 5.04 -10.39 -13.62
N LYS A 117 4.48 -11.57 -13.92
CA LYS A 117 3.20 -11.66 -14.65
C LYS A 117 2.04 -11.28 -13.73
N TYR A 118 0.95 -10.76 -14.30
CA TYR A 118 -0.28 -10.41 -13.56
C TYR A 118 -0.73 -11.50 -12.57
N ARG A 119 -0.76 -12.77 -13.00
CA ARG A 119 -1.16 -13.90 -12.14
C ARG A 119 -0.24 -14.11 -10.93
N GLN A 120 1.06 -13.80 -11.07
CA GLN A 120 1.99 -13.89 -9.95
C GLN A 120 1.72 -12.79 -8.93
N VAL A 121 1.46 -11.56 -9.38
CA VAL A 121 1.08 -10.43 -8.51
C VAL A 121 -0.21 -10.73 -7.75
N LEU A 122 -1.24 -11.21 -8.46
CA LEU A 122 -2.50 -11.63 -7.83
C LEU A 122 -2.24 -12.71 -6.77
N LYS A 123 -1.43 -13.73 -7.10
CA LYS A 123 -1.13 -14.85 -6.20
C LYS A 123 -0.42 -14.40 -4.91
N ILE A 124 0.48 -13.42 -4.97
CA ILE A 124 1.15 -12.87 -3.77
C ILE A 124 0.09 -12.39 -2.76
N VAL A 125 -0.85 -11.57 -3.22
CA VAL A 125 -1.88 -10.99 -2.34
C VAL A 125 -2.93 -12.02 -1.94
N THR A 126 -3.44 -12.83 -2.86
CA THR A 126 -4.47 -13.84 -2.53
C THR A 126 -3.95 -14.89 -1.56
N ASN A 127 -2.69 -15.30 -1.69
CA ASN A 127 -2.07 -16.22 -0.74
C ASN A 127 -1.93 -15.57 0.65
N PHE A 128 -1.51 -14.29 0.71
CA PHE A 128 -1.37 -13.57 1.97
C PHE A 128 -2.69 -13.46 2.72
N ILE A 129 -3.77 -13.05 2.04
CA ILE A 129 -5.08 -12.84 2.69
C ILE A 129 -5.84 -14.14 2.96
N SER A 130 -5.39 -15.28 2.43
CA SER A 130 -6.09 -16.56 2.58
C SER A 130 -6.22 -17.05 4.04
N SER A 131 -5.40 -16.52 4.95
CA SER A 131 -5.45 -16.78 6.39
C SER A 131 -6.44 -15.87 7.14
N LEU A 132 -6.94 -14.80 6.51
CA LEU A 132 -7.89 -13.87 7.11
C LEU A 132 -9.31 -14.43 7.10
N LEU A 133 -10.19 -13.87 7.93
CA LEU A 133 -11.61 -14.26 7.91
C LEU A 133 -12.24 -13.91 6.55
N PRO A 134 -13.24 -14.66 6.06
CA PRO A 134 -13.89 -14.37 4.79
C PRO A 134 -14.41 -12.92 4.65
N ALA A 135 -14.89 -12.34 5.76
CA ALA A 135 -15.35 -10.95 5.79
C ALA A 135 -14.22 -9.92 5.62
N GLU A 136 -12.98 -10.28 5.97
CA GLU A 136 -11.79 -9.44 5.83
C GLU A 136 -11.15 -9.58 4.43
N GLN A 137 -11.51 -10.65 3.69
CA GLN A 137 -11.05 -10.89 2.31
C GLN A 137 -11.95 -10.22 1.27
N ALA A 138 -13.20 -9.94 1.60
CA ALA A 138 -14.25 -9.59 0.66
C ALA A 138 -14.63 -8.11 0.74
N HIS A 139 -13.94 -7.24 -0.01
CA HIS A 139 -14.42 -5.92 -0.44
C HIS A 139 -13.66 -5.43 -1.68
#